data_AF-V6LTD0-F1
#
_entry.id   AF-V6LTD0-F1
#
_cell.length_a   1.000
_cell.length_b   1.000
_cell.length_c   1.000
_cell.angle_alpha   90.00
_cell.angle_beta   90.00
_cell.angle_gamma   90.00
#
_symmetry.space_group_name_H-M   'P 1'
#
loop_
_entity.id
_entity.type
_entity.pdbx_description
1 polymer ?
#
loop_
_entity_poly.entity_id
_entity_poly.type
_entity_poly.pdbx_seq_one_letter_code
_entity_poly.pdbx_strand_id
1 'polypeptide(L)'
;MVTNSINKSAAVEVLSKYLASFSNYSYAELAANHQLLIDQIAAFGVEWKTVSDELHVSKSKLYHWFRETFVRKLADRITADDMDIIKTQVGLHTQKDDIQELLSREYNCQVFNVAIQNARKMHQRRALKHALVPSYIQMKPTMLPSPIQDRYQKWESETVIGSFRSHGQANFTLEMSSDFSIQLD
;
A
#
# COMPACT_ATOMS: atom_id res chain seq x y z
N MET A 1 -9.68 -6.43 25.53
CA MET A 1 -9.00 -5.12 25.55
C MET A 1 -9.43 -4.36 24.30
N VAL A 2 -10.14 -3.24 24.46
CA VAL A 2 -10.59 -2.42 23.32
C VAL A 2 -9.37 -1.78 22.68
N THR A 3 -9.14 -2.04 21.40
CA THR A 3 -8.03 -1.47 20.64
C THR A 3 -8.36 -0.04 20.25
N ASN A 4 -8.33 0.90 21.20
CA ASN A 4 -8.57 2.33 20.94
C ASN A 4 -7.67 2.80 19.79
N SER A 5 -8.26 3.02 18.61
CA SER A 5 -7.54 3.59 17.47
C SER A 5 -7.01 4.97 17.86
N ILE A 6 -5.77 5.29 17.48
CA ILE A 6 -5.18 6.60 17.79
C ILE A 6 -5.99 7.68 17.08
N ASN A 7 -6.49 8.64 17.84
CA ASN A 7 -7.03 9.86 17.28
C ASN A 7 -5.86 10.74 16.79
N LYS A 8 -5.76 10.94 15.48
CA LYS A 8 -4.60 11.55 14.83
C LYS A 8 -4.53 13.05 15.09
N SER A 9 -5.65 13.76 15.03
CA SER A 9 -5.69 15.20 15.29
C SER A 9 -5.33 15.46 16.75
N ALA A 10 -5.98 14.77 17.68
CA ALA A 10 -5.65 14.86 19.10
C ALA A 10 -4.17 14.56 19.38
N ALA A 11 -3.58 13.55 18.71
CA ALA A 11 -2.16 13.24 18.88
C ALA A 11 -1.24 14.37 18.41
N VAL A 12 -1.54 15.01 17.28
CA VAL A 12 -0.79 16.19 16.80
C VAL A 12 -0.94 17.35 17.77
N GLU A 13 -2.16 17.59 18.26
CA GLU A 13 -2.40 18.68 19.22
C GLU A 13 -1.61 18.50 20.51
N VAL A 14 -1.68 17.32 21.13
CA VAL A 14 -0.97 17.03 22.38
C VAL A 14 0.55 17.11 22.18
N LEU A 15 1.08 16.57 21.07
CA LEU A 15 2.49 16.69 20.74
C LEU A 15 2.92 18.16 20.56
N SER A 16 2.09 18.96 19.89
CA SER A 16 2.36 20.38 19.66
C SER A 16 2.33 21.17 20.97
N LYS A 17 1.38 20.88 21.87
CA LYS A 17 1.30 21.50 23.21
C LYS A 17 2.50 21.13 24.06
N TYR A 18 2.87 19.84 24.05
CA TYR A 18 4.03 19.33 24.77
C TYR A 18 5.32 20.00 24.31
N LEU A 19 5.51 20.20 23.01
CA LEU A 19 6.73 20.85 22.49
C LEU A 19 6.72 22.37 22.65
N ALA A 20 5.56 23.02 22.62
CA ALA A 20 5.45 24.46 22.82
C ALA A 20 5.99 24.92 24.19
N SER A 21 6.00 24.05 25.22
CA SER A 21 6.61 24.39 26.51
C SER A 21 8.15 24.38 26.51
N PHE A 22 8.78 23.83 25.48
CA PHE A 22 10.24 23.70 25.38
C PHE A 22 10.83 24.39 24.15
N SER A 23 10.00 24.74 23.17
CA SER A 23 10.41 25.38 21.92
C SER A 23 10.12 26.89 21.92
N ASN A 24 10.75 27.61 20.99
CA ASN A 24 10.43 29.01 20.74
C ASN A 24 9.16 29.21 19.89
N TYR A 25 8.52 28.11 19.46
CA TYR A 25 7.33 28.14 18.62
C TYR A 25 6.07 27.99 19.47
N SER A 26 5.02 28.67 19.04
CA SER A 26 3.71 28.52 19.65
C SER A 26 3.09 27.17 19.28
N TYR A 27 2.16 26.72 20.13
CA TYR A 27 1.33 25.55 19.85
C TYR A 27 0.66 25.61 18.46
N ALA A 28 0.12 26.77 18.09
CA ALA A 28 -0.61 26.94 16.84
C ALA A 28 0.31 26.78 15.61
N GLU A 29 1.54 27.28 15.69
CA GLU A 29 2.54 27.12 14.62
C GLU A 29 2.97 25.67 14.45
N LEU A 30 3.18 24.95 15.56
CA LEU A 30 3.55 23.54 15.53
C LEU A 30 2.42 22.64 15.03
N ALA A 31 1.18 22.93 15.42
CA ALA A 31 0.01 22.19 14.96
C ALA A 31 -0.28 22.44 13.46
N ALA A 32 -0.06 23.66 12.97
CA ALA A 32 -0.27 24.01 11.57
C ALA A 32 0.86 23.53 10.66
N ASN A 33 2.10 23.47 11.16
CA ASN A 33 3.27 23.05 10.38
C ASN A 33 3.82 21.72 10.90
N HIS A 34 3.32 20.63 10.32
CA HIS A 34 3.73 19.28 10.70
C HIS A 34 5.21 18.98 10.45
N GLN A 35 5.85 19.63 9.47
CA GLN A 35 7.29 19.45 9.24
C GLN A 35 8.08 20.06 10.40
N LEU A 36 7.72 21.29 10.77
CA LEU A 36 8.30 21.97 11.93
C LEU A 36 8.12 21.14 13.21
N LEU A 37 6.94 20.54 13.42
CA LEU A 37 6.69 19.65 14.54
C LEU A 37 7.68 18.48 14.57
N ILE A 38 7.92 17.81 13.43
CA ILE A 38 8.88 16.70 13.34
C ILE A 38 10.29 17.18 13.69
N ASP A 39 10.68 18.35 13.18
CA ASP A 39 12.01 18.91 13.42
C ASP A 39 12.21 19.25 14.90
N GLN A 40 11.18 19.78 15.57
CA GLN A 40 11.21 20.01 17.02
C GLN A 40 11.27 18.71 17.83
N ILE A 41 10.53 17.67 17.41
CA ILE A 41 10.59 16.34 18.05
C ILE A 41 12.00 15.74 17.91
N ALA A 42 12.67 15.94 16.77
CA ALA A 42 14.04 15.48 16.57
C ALA A 42 15.06 16.26 17.40
N ALA A 43 14.86 17.58 17.55
CA ALA A 43 15.77 18.45 18.27
C ALA A 43 15.69 18.30 19.80
N PHE A 44 14.48 18.25 20.36
CA PHE A 44 14.26 18.24 21.82
C PHE A 44 13.93 16.85 22.36
N GLY A 45 13.56 15.91 21.49
CA GLY A 45 12.99 14.65 21.90
C GLY A 45 11.55 14.81 22.40
N VAL A 46 10.90 13.68 22.66
CA VAL A 46 9.56 13.62 23.26
C VAL A 46 9.54 12.57 24.34
N GLU A 47 9.03 12.95 25.51
CA GLU A 47 8.70 11.98 26.54
C GLU A 47 7.40 11.25 26.18
N TRP A 48 7.54 10.21 25.35
CA TRP A 48 6.40 9.47 24.80
C TRP A 48 5.45 8.88 25.84
N LYS A 49 5.90 8.66 27.08
CA LYS A 49 5.06 8.16 28.18
C LYS A 49 4.02 9.21 28.57
N THR A 50 4.47 10.42 28.86
CA THR A 50 3.64 11.58 29.23
C THR A 50 2.57 11.85 28.17
N VAL A 51 2.99 11.93 26.91
CA VAL A 51 2.06 12.15 25.78
C VAL A 51 1.07 10.98 25.63
N SER A 52 1.52 9.75 25.83
CA SER A 52 0.65 8.57 25.69
C SER A 52 -0.39 8.45 26.80
N ASP A 53 -0.03 8.88 28.02
CA ASP A 53 -0.93 8.87 29.17
C ASP A 53 -2.06 9.89 28.99
N GLU A 54 -1.75 11.08 28.47
CA GLU A 54 -2.73 12.13 28.12
C GLU A 54 -3.68 11.70 26.99
N LEU A 55 -3.16 10.97 25.99
CA LEU A 55 -3.96 10.46 24.87
C LEU A 55 -4.70 9.15 25.19
N HIS A 56 -4.50 8.57 26.37
CA HIS A 56 -5.03 7.27 26.78
C HIS A 56 -4.74 6.15 25.75
N VAL A 57 -3.54 6.16 25.19
CA VAL A 57 -3.04 5.13 24.25
C VAL A 57 -1.73 4.56 24.76
N SER A 58 -1.34 3.38 24.30
CA SER A 58 -0.04 2.83 24.71
C SER A 58 1.11 3.61 24.05
N LYS A 59 2.16 3.88 24.84
CA LYS A 59 3.43 4.48 24.37
C LYS A 59 3.94 3.87 23.06
N SER A 60 3.99 2.53 23.01
CA SER A 60 4.47 1.80 21.82
C SER A 60 3.60 2.10 20.60
N LYS A 61 2.27 2.10 20.76
CA LYS A 61 1.35 2.37 19.66
C LYS A 61 1.49 3.81 19.15
N LEU A 62 1.60 4.79 20.06
CA LEU A 62 1.79 6.20 19.71
C LEU A 62 3.11 6.40 18.94
N TYR A 63 4.20 5.85 19.46
CA TYR A 63 5.52 5.92 18.82
C TYR A 63 5.51 5.29 17.43
N HIS A 64 4.92 4.10 17.29
CA HIS A 64 4.80 3.44 15.98
C HIS A 64 3.93 4.24 15.02
N TRP A 65 2.80 4.79 15.46
CA TRP A 65 2.00 5.66 14.61
C TRP A 65 2.79 6.90 14.17
N PHE A 66 3.49 7.56 15.08
CA PHE A 66 4.28 8.74 14.75
C PHE A 66 5.33 8.41 13.69
N ARG A 67 6.17 7.40 13.93
CA ARG A 67 7.25 7.00 13.02
C ARG A 67 6.73 6.43 11.71
N GLU A 68 5.81 5.47 11.76
CA GLU A 68 5.42 4.70 10.57
C GLU A 68 4.29 5.34 9.77
N THR A 69 3.49 6.21 10.39
CA THR A 69 2.32 6.80 9.72
C THR A 69 2.45 8.30 9.56
N PHE A 70 2.74 9.04 10.62
CA PHE A 70 2.78 10.50 10.57
C PHE A 70 3.99 11.00 9.77
N VAL A 71 5.20 10.64 10.19
CA VAL A 71 6.46 11.03 9.51
C VAL A 71 6.48 10.52 8.07
N ARG A 72 6.13 9.26 7.83
CA ARG A 72 6.13 8.68 6.48
C ARG A 72 5.17 9.39 5.51
N LYS A 73 4.05 9.93 5.99
CA LYS A 73 3.10 10.68 5.14
C LYS A 73 3.64 12.03 4.69
N LEU A 74 4.52 12.60 5.50
CA LEU A 74 5.16 13.90 5.26
C LEU A 74 6.46 13.76 4.48
N ALA A 75 7.08 12.58 4.55
CA ALA A 75 8.24 12.25 3.74
C ALA A 75 7.92 12.28 2.24
N ASP A 76 8.90 12.75 1.46
CA ASP A 76 8.81 12.80 0.01
C ASP A 76 8.46 11.43 -0.58
N ARG A 77 7.48 11.45 -1.49
CA ARG A 77 7.10 10.26 -2.24
C ARG A 77 8.20 9.95 -3.26
N ILE A 78 8.43 8.66 -3.47
CA ILE A 78 9.29 8.21 -4.58
C ILE A 78 8.65 8.64 -5.89
N THR A 79 9.45 9.28 -6.73
CA THR A 79 9.04 9.68 -8.08
C THR A 79 8.70 8.45 -8.93
N ALA A 80 7.93 8.65 -10.00
CA ALA A 80 7.60 7.56 -10.92
C ALA A 80 8.88 6.95 -11.53
N ASP A 81 9.82 7.80 -11.93
CA ASP A 81 11.08 7.39 -12.55
C ASP A 81 11.94 6.55 -11.60
N ASP A 82 12.14 7.01 -10.36
CA ASP A 82 12.90 6.26 -9.36
C ASP A 82 12.19 4.96 -8.96
N MET A 83 10.86 4.94 -8.98
CA MET A 83 10.09 3.72 -8.74
C MET A 83 10.32 2.69 -9.86
N ASP A 84 10.51 3.11 -11.11
CA ASP A 84 10.81 2.21 -12.22
C ASP A 84 12.26 1.68 -12.16
N ILE A 85 13.21 2.51 -11.70
CA ILE A 85 14.57 2.06 -11.34
C ILE A 85 14.48 0.98 -10.26
N ILE A 86 13.76 1.24 -9.16
CA ILE A 86 13.59 0.30 -8.05
C ILE A 86 12.99 -1.03 -8.54
N LYS A 87 11.91 -0.99 -9.33
CA LYS A 87 11.29 -2.23 -9.86
C LYS A 87 12.27 -3.03 -10.71
N THR A 88 13.02 -2.35 -11.57
CA THR A 88 13.98 -2.99 -12.48
C THR A 88 15.09 -3.65 -11.67
N GLN A 89 15.74 -2.89 -10.79
CA GLN A 89 16.87 -3.38 -10.00
C GLN A 89 16.48 -4.48 -8.99
N VAL A 90 15.31 -4.38 -8.36
CA VAL A 90 14.79 -5.47 -7.51
C VAL A 90 14.58 -6.75 -8.32
N GLY A 91 14.16 -6.65 -9.58
CA GLY A 91 14.04 -7.80 -10.48
C GLY A 91 15.38 -8.43 -10.86
N LEU A 92 16.46 -7.65 -10.82
CA LEU A 92 17.84 -8.10 -11.04
C LEU A 92 18.52 -8.61 -9.75
N HIS A 93 17.80 -8.62 -8.62
CA HIS A 93 18.33 -8.99 -7.30
C HIS A 93 19.49 -8.10 -6.80
N THR A 94 19.55 -6.86 -7.28
CA THR A 94 20.52 -5.84 -6.82
C THR A 94 20.35 -5.57 -5.32
N GLN A 95 21.46 -5.31 -4.61
CA GLN A 95 21.40 -5.01 -3.18
C GLN A 95 20.74 -3.67 -2.93
N LYS A 96 20.12 -3.53 -1.76
CA LYS A 96 19.33 -2.34 -1.41
C LYS A 96 20.18 -1.07 -1.46
N ASP A 97 21.41 -1.13 -0.96
CA ASP A 97 22.28 0.04 -0.83
C ASP A 97 22.72 0.52 -2.23
N ASP A 98 23.09 -0.40 -3.13
CA ASP A 98 23.38 -0.10 -4.53
C ASP A 98 22.17 0.52 -5.26
N ILE A 99 20.94 0.05 -4.95
CA ILE A 99 19.71 0.64 -5.52
C ILE A 99 19.54 2.09 -5.07
N GLN A 100 19.90 2.40 -3.82
CA GLN A 100 19.76 3.74 -3.27
C GLN A 100 20.66 4.75 -3.98
N GLU A 101 21.87 4.34 -4.39
CA GLU A 101 22.82 5.18 -5.13
C GLU A 101 22.36 5.51 -6.56
N LEU A 102 21.49 4.70 -7.14
CA LEU A 102 20.95 4.90 -8.49
C LEU A 102 19.78 5.87 -8.54
N LEU A 103 19.25 6.31 -7.39
CA LEU A 103 18.07 7.16 -7.34
C LEU A 103 18.45 8.63 -7.56
N SER A 104 17.50 9.39 -8.11
CA SER A 104 17.69 10.82 -8.39
C SER A 104 17.95 11.68 -7.15
N ARG A 105 17.63 11.17 -5.95
CA ARG A 105 17.74 11.86 -4.67
C ARG A 105 17.80 10.89 -3.50
N GLU A 106 18.19 11.40 -2.34
CA GLU A 106 18.10 10.67 -1.09
C GLU A 106 16.67 10.69 -0.55
N TYR A 107 16.05 9.52 -0.45
CA TYR A 107 14.72 9.35 0.11
C TYR A 107 14.76 9.00 1.59
N ASN A 108 13.70 9.35 2.32
CA ASN A 108 13.49 8.86 3.67
C ASN A 108 13.55 7.32 3.70
N CYS A 109 14.34 6.78 4.63
CA CYS A 109 14.64 5.35 4.69
C CYS A 109 13.39 4.46 4.79
N GLN A 110 12.31 4.91 5.45
CA GLN A 110 11.07 4.15 5.56
C GLN A 110 10.32 4.12 4.23
N VAL A 111 10.24 5.26 3.52
CA VAL A 111 9.59 5.33 2.21
C VAL A 111 10.31 4.40 1.23
N PHE A 112 11.64 4.48 1.21
CA PHE A 112 12.47 3.61 0.38
C PHE A 112 12.30 2.12 0.72
N ASN A 113 12.33 1.75 2.00
CA ASN A 113 12.12 0.37 2.43
C ASN A 113 10.77 -0.20 1.99
N VAL A 114 9.69 0.59 2.13
CA VAL A 114 8.34 0.17 1.72
C VAL A 114 8.28 -0.04 0.20
N ALA A 115 8.89 0.85 -0.58
CA ALA A 115 8.94 0.71 -2.03
C ALA A 115 9.68 -0.56 -2.48
N ILE A 116 10.85 -0.82 -1.89
CA ILE A 116 11.61 -2.05 -2.15
C ILE A 116 10.78 -3.30 -1.82
N GLN A 117 10.11 -3.32 -0.66
CA GLN A 117 9.25 -4.45 -0.27
C GLN A 117 8.07 -4.63 -1.22
N ASN A 118 7.44 -3.54 -1.66
CA ASN A 118 6.33 -3.60 -2.61
C ASN A 118 6.80 -4.12 -3.97
N ALA A 119 7.95 -3.65 -4.47
CA ALA A 119 8.56 -4.14 -5.70
C ALA A 119 8.89 -5.65 -5.62
N ARG A 120 9.47 -6.10 -4.50
CA ARG A 120 9.75 -7.53 -4.25
C ARG A 120 8.47 -8.36 -4.27
N LYS A 121 7.42 -7.91 -3.57
CA LYS A 121 6.10 -8.58 -3.56
C LYS A 121 5.48 -8.64 -4.96
N MET A 122 5.63 -7.60 -5.77
CA MET A 122 5.15 -7.63 -7.16
C MET A 122 5.85 -8.70 -7.99
N HIS A 123 7.18 -8.79 -7.91
CA HIS A 123 7.95 -9.81 -8.63
C HIS A 123 7.62 -11.22 -8.18
N GLN A 124 7.49 -11.45 -6.87
CA GLN A 124 7.07 -12.75 -6.34
C GLN A 124 5.68 -13.16 -6.86
N ARG A 125 4.72 -12.22 -6.93
CA ARG A 125 3.39 -12.49 -7.50
C ARG A 125 3.44 -12.79 -8.99
N ARG A 126 4.32 -12.14 -9.76
CA ARG A 126 4.51 -12.43 -11.19
C ARG A 126 5.09 -13.82 -11.40
N ALA A 127 6.13 -14.19 -10.66
CA ALA A 127 6.73 -15.52 -10.73
C ALA A 127 5.71 -16.64 -10.42
N LEU A 128 4.88 -16.47 -9.39
CA LEU A 128 3.83 -17.43 -9.04
C LEU A 128 2.75 -17.56 -10.13
N LYS A 129 2.34 -16.45 -10.76
CA LYS A 129 1.37 -16.49 -11.86
C LYS A 129 1.92 -17.22 -13.09
N HIS A 130 3.21 -17.06 -13.40
CA HIS A 130 3.84 -17.79 -14.50
C HIS A 130 4.05 -19.28 -14.18
N ALA A 131 4.27 -19.64 -12.91
CA ALA A 131 4.36 -21.04 -12.49
C ALA A 131 3.01 -21.78 -12.49
N LEU A 132 1.90 -21.05 -12.39
CA LEU A 132 0.53 -21.59 -12.36
C LEU A 132 -0.16 -21.61 -13.73
N VAL A 133 0.58 -21.52 -14.83
CA VAL A 133 0.05 -21.83 -16.17
C VAL A 133 0.36 -23.31 -16.47
N PRO A 134 -0.50 -24.27 -16.09
CA PRO A 134 -0.31 -25.66 -16.50
C PRO A 134 -0.45 -25.75 -18.02
N SER A 135 0.57 -26.37 -18.60
CA SER A 135 0.64 -26.93 -19.94
C SER A 135 -0.60 -27.78 -20.28
N TYR A 136 -1.67 -27.14 -20.77
CA TYR A 136 -2.83 -27.82 -21.35
C TYR A 136 -2.77 -27.92 -22.88
N ILE A 137 -1.60 -27.69 -23.48
CA ILE A 137 -1.35 -27.88 -24.91
C ILE A 137 -0.43 -29.09 -25.10
N GLN A 138 -0.88 -30.28 -24.70
CA GLN A 138 -0.40 -31.59 -25.21
C GLN A 138 -1.22 -32.72 -24.59
N MET A 139 -2.53 -32.75 -24.87
CA MET A 139 -3.27 -34.01 -24.80
C MET A 139 -3.83 -34.30 -26.19
N LYS A 140 -3.29 -35.36 -26.81
CA LYS A 140 -3.82 -35.93 -28.05
C LYS A 140 -5.29 -36.31 -27.81
N PRO A 141 -6.20 -36.11 -28.78
CA PRO A 141 -7.56 -36.60 -28.69
C PRO A 141 -7.55 -38.13 -28.82
N THR A 142 -7.50 -38.84 -27.70
CA THR A 142 -7.77 -40.27 -27.65
C THR A 142 -9.28 -40.44 -27.77
N MET A 143 -9.69 -41.18 -28.81
CA MET A 143 -11.08 -41.40 -29.17
C MET A 143 -11.87 -42.05 -28.03
N LEU A 144 -13.01 -41.42 -27.70
CA LEU A 144 -14.06 -41.98 -26.86
C LEU A 144 -14.77 -43.14 -27.59
N PRO A 145 -15.09 -44.25 -26.92
CA PRO A 145 -16.28 -45.01 -27.20
C PRO A 145 -17.41 -44.57 -26.26
N SER A 146 -18.46 -43.97 -26.81
CA SER A 146 -19.81 -44.01 -26.20
C SER A 146 -20.33 -45.44 -26.30
N PRO A 147 -21.14 -45.98 -25.35
CA PRO A 147 -22.49 -45.48 -25.09
C PRO A 147 -22.96 -45.58 -23.62
N ILE A 148 -23.91 -44.74 -23.22
CA ILE A 148 -25.15 -45.06 -22.49
C ILE A 148 -26.03 -43.83 -22.68
N GLN A 149 -26.85 -43.88 -23.72
CA GLN A 149 -28.08 -43.11 -23.83
C GLN A 149 -29.12 -43.88 -23.03
N ASP A 150 -29.48 -43.39 -21.85
CA ASP A 150 -30.84 -43.54 -21.34
C ASP A 150 -31.02 -42.74 -20.05
N ARG A 151 -32.20 -42.11 -19.96
CA ARG A 151 -32.65 -41.19 -18.89
C ARG A 151 -31.98 -39.82 -18.91
N TYR A 152 -32.56 -38.91 -19.68
CA TYR A 152 -33.12 -37.65 -19.16
C TYR A 152 -33.97 -37.04 -20.28
N GLN A 153 -35.12 -37.68 -20.55
CA GLN A 153 -36.13 -37.15 -21.44
C GLN A 153 -37.33 -36.70 -20.59
N LYS A 154 -37.17 -35.57 -19.90
CA LYS A 154 -38.32 -34.77 -19.42
C LYS A 154 -37.85 -33.40 -18.96
N TRP A 155 -37.80 -32.47 -19.90
CA TRP A 155 -38.15 -31.04 -19.76
C TRP A 155 -37.58 -30.26 -20.94
N GLU A 156 -38.16 -30.49 -22.10
CA GLU A 156 -38.21 -29.46 -23.13
C GLU A 156 -39.67 -29.09 -23.31
N SER A 157 -40.06 -27.92 -22.80
CA SER A 157 -41.10 -27.11 -23.41
C SER A 157 -40.79 -25.66 -23.09
N GLU A 158 -40.32 -24.95 -24.13
CA GLU A 158 -40.64 -23.54 -24.41
C GLU A 158 -39.85 -22.48 -23.60
N THR A 159 -39.23 -21.44 -24.18
CA THR A 159 -39.29 -20.85 -25.52
C THR A 159 -38.05 -19.98 -25.78
N VAL A 160 -37.41 -20.21 -26.93
CA VAL A 160 -36.81 -19.26 -27.90
C VAL A 160 -36.53 -17.80 -27.46
N ILE A 161 -35.26 -17.35 -27.60
CA ILE A 161 -34.77 -16.26 -28.49
C ILE A 161 -33.25 -16.05 -28.26
N GLY A 162 -32.47 -15.89 -29.34
CA GLY A 162 -31.24 -15.09 -29.31
C GLY A 162 -29.93 -15.81 -29.67
N SER A 163 -29.56 -15.75 -30.95
CA SER A 163 -28.38 -16.31 -31.60
C SER A 163 -27.19 -15.32 -31.65
N PHE A 164 -25.98 -15.83 -31.39
CA PHE A 164 -24.64 -15.52 -31.95
C PHE A 164 -24.15 -14.09 -32.28
N ARG A 165 -22.99 -13.71 -31.66
CA ARG A 165 -21.69 -13.22 -32.25
C ARG A 165 -20.82 -12.61 -31.13
N SER A 166 -19.70 -13.21 -30.72
CA SER A 166 -18.32 -13.22 -31.27
C SER A 166 -17.52 -11.91 -31.13
N HIS A 167 -16.34 -12.04 -30.49
CA HIS A 167 -15.17 -11.14 -30.47
C HIS A 167 -15.37 -9.86 -29.64
N GLY A 168 -14.51 -9.50 -28.68
CA GLY A 168 -13.07 -9.71 -28.60
C GLY A 168 -12.42 -8.34 -28.54
N GLN A 169 -12.33 -7.77 -27.33
CA GLN A 169 -11.38 -6.72 -26.92
C GLN A 169 -11.70 -6.35 -25.47
N ALA A 170 -11.01 -6.99 -24.53
CA ALA A 170 -10.93 -6.46 -23.17
C ALA A 170 -9.89 -5.34 -23.18
N ASN A 171 -10.32 -4.11 -23.45
CA ASN A 171 -9.55 -2.93 -23.07
C ASN A 171 -9.58 -2.85 -21.55
N PHE A 172 -8.49 -3.27 -20.92
CA PHE A 172 -8.28 -3.04 -19.49
C PHE A 172 -7.85 -1.58 -19.31
N THR A 173 -8.82 -0.68 -19.35
CA THR A 173 -8.65 0.70 -18.89
C THR A 173 -8.45 0.62 -17.38
N LEU A 174 -7.21 0.70 -16.93
CA LEU A 174 -6.92 0.91 -15.51
C LEU A 174 -7.33 2.36 -15.22
N GLU A 175 -8.57 2.56 -14.79
CA GLU A 175 -8.97 3.82 -14.17
C GLU A 175 -8.02 4.08 -13.01
N MET A 176 -7.10 5.01 -13.22
CA MET A 176 -6.45 5.70 -12.12
C MET A 176 -7.58 6.36 -11.36
N SER A 177 -7.93 5.79 -10.21
CA SER A 177 -8.84 6.38 -9.24
C SER A 177 -8.12 7.59 -8.63
N SER A 178 -8.08 8.66 -9.41
CA SER A 178 -7.80 10.02 -8.96
C SER A 178 -9.08 10.57 -8.37
N ASP A 179 -9.40 10.15 -7.14
CA ASP A 179 -10.27 10.91 -6.25
C ASP A 179 -10.14 10.36 -4.83
N PHE A 180 -9.21 10.95 -4.08
CA PHE A 180 -9.30 10.99 -2.63
C PHE A 180 -8.85 12.37 -2.18
N SER A 181 -9.68 13.36 -2.48
CA SER A 181 -9.74 14.60 -1.71
C SER A 181 -10.15 14.23 -0.29
N ILE A 182 -9.23 14.34 0.66
CA ILE A 182 -9.57 14.33 2.07
C ILE A 182 -9.35 15.77 2.55
N GLN A 183 -10.48 16.44 2.81
CA GLN A 183 -10.54 17.67 3.61
C GLN A 183 -9.95 17.37 4.99
N LEU A 184 -9.03 18.23 5.41
CA LEU A 184 -8.52 18.28 6.78
C LEU A 184 -9.49 19.18 7.55
N ASP A 185 -10.34 18.57 8.37
CA ASP A 185 -11.00 19.26 9.49
C ASP A 185 -10.07 19.24 10.72
#